data_AF-A0AAN5I5J6-F1
#
_entry.id   AF-A0AAN5I5J6-F1
#
_cell.length_a   1.000
_cell.length_b   1.000
_cell.length_c   1.000
_cell.angle_alpha   90.00
_cell.angle_beta   90.00
_cell.angle_gamma   90.00
#
_symmetry.space_group_name_H-M   'P 1'
#
loop_
_entity.id
_entity.type
_entity.pdbx_description
1 polymer ?
#
loop_
_entity_poly.entity_id
_entity_poly.type
_entity_poly.pdbx_seq_one_letter_code
_entity_poly.pdbx_strand_id
1 'polypeptide(L)'
;HFSGHTLGLHHTHTRRDRDRYVVLKMENVRSPAYTADFVRRVRRGVLDGVPYDVGSIMHYSVTTFARSPSSFTLLPRDSIYAQTLGQRSRLSFYDVHAINNAYCRDSCSSTLSECQNGGYPHPDRCDSCICPDGTNRSIYTRVQYP
;
A
#
# COMPACT_ATOMS: atom_id res chain seq x y z
N HIS A 1 -5.55 -2.55 10.25
CA HIS A 1 -4.25 -3.25 10.30
C HIS A 1 -4.45 -4.75 10.45
N PHE A 2 -4.94 -5.25 11.60
CA PHE A 2 -5.13 -6.70 11.82
C PHE A 2 -5.97 -7.38 10.73
N SER A 3 -7.14 -6.83 10.40
CA SER A 3 -7.99 -7.37 9.32
C SER A 3 -7.28 -7.40 7.95
N GLY A 4 -6.31 -6.51 7.71
CA GLY A 4 -5.49 -6.55 6.51
C GLY A 4 -4.64 -7.82 6.44
N HIS A 5 -4.04 -8.24 7.56
CA HIS A 5 -3.35 -9.53 7.62
C HIS A 5 -4.26 -10.71 7.34
N THR A 6 -5.50 -10.70 7.86
CA THR A 6 -6.52 -11.72 7.55
C THR A 6 -6.82 -11.81 6.05
N LEU A 7 -6.82 -10.67 5.36
CA LEU A 7 -6.99 -10.56 3.90
C LEU A 7 -5.68 -10.78 3.11
N GLY A 8 -4.63 -11.30 3.74
CA GLY A 8 -3.36 -11.62 3.04
C GLY A 8 -2.46 -10.42 2.77
N LEU A 9 -2.72 -9.25 3.36
CA LEU A 9 -1.81 -8.11 3.29
C LEU A 9 -0.68 -8.34 4.28
N HIS A 10 0.55 -8.23 3.79
CA HIS A 10 1.75 -8.25 4.62
C HIS A 10 2.29 -6.85 4.79
N HIS A 11 3.18 -6.65 5.77
CA HIS A 11 3.71 -5.31 6.02
C HIS A 11 4.39 -4.74 4.79
N THR A 12 4.06 -3.50 4.43
CA THR A 12 4.49 -2.88 3.17
C THR A 12 6.01 -2.78 3.08
N HIS A 13 6.70 -2.56 4.21
CA HIS A 13 8.16 -2.55 4.30
C HIS A 13 8.80 -3.93 4.08
N THR A 14 8.05 -5.00 3.88
CA THR A 14 8.60 -6.33 3.54
C THR A 14 8.57 -6.60 2.03
N ARG A 15 8.00 -5.69 1.22
CA ARG A 15 8.02 -5.81 -0.24
C ARG A 15 9.43 -5.86 -0.79
N ARG A 16 9.57 -6.49 -1.95
CA ARG A 16 10.87 -6.70 -2.62
C ARG A 16 11.46 -5.41 -3.17
N ASP A 17 10.61 -4.46 -3.56
CA ASP A 17 10.97 -3.17 -4.13
C ASP A 17 11.12 -2.06 -3.08
N ARG A 18 10.95 -2.35 -1.79
CA ARG A 18 10.93 -1.36 -0.70
C ARG A 18 12.14 -0.43 -0.70
N ASP A 19 13.32 -0.93 -1.06
CA ASP A 19 14.57 -0.19 -0.95
C ASP A 19 14.64 0.99 -1.93
N ARG A 20 13.71 1.09 -2.88
CA ARG A 20 13.50 2.26 -3.74
C ARG A 20 12.75 3.40 -3.03
N TYR A 21 12.09 3.12 -1.90
CA TYR A 21 11.18 4.05 -1.22
C TYR A 21 11.56 4.28 0.24
N VAL A 22 12.20 3.30 0.89
CA VAL A 22 12.61 3.38 2.29
C VAL A 22 14.05 2.92 2.48
N VAL A 23 14.68 3.41 3.55
CA VAL A 23 16.00 3.05 4.03
C VAL A 23 15.85 2.40 5.40
N LEU A 24 16.40 1.20 5.54
CA LEU A 24 16.42 0.44 6.78
C LEU A 24 17.74 0.71 7.53
N LYS A 25 17.64 1.01 8.82
CA LYS A 25 18.74 1.26 9.75
C LYS A 25 18.82 0.12 10.76
N MET A 26 19.39 -1.00 10.32
CA MET A 26 19.47 -2.23 11.13
C MET A 26 20.25 -2.04 12.42
N GLU A 27 21.25 -1.15 12.42
CA GLU A 27 22.02 -0.73 13.59
C GLU A 27 21.18 -0.06 14.69
N ASN A 28 19.97 0.42 14.35
CA ASN A 28 19.04 1.05 15.28
C ASN A 28 17.97 0.10 15.81
N VAL A 29 17.95 -1.17 15.37
CA VAL A 29 17.01 -2.18 15.86
C VAL A 29 17.45 -2.65 17.25
N ARG A 30 16.55 -2.61 18.23
CA ARG A 30 16.86 -2.82 19.66
C ARG A 30 17.40 -4.21 20.02
N SER A 31 17.10 -5.23 19.22
CA SER A 31 17.52 -6.60 19.48
C SER A 31 17.63 -7.37 18.17
N PRO A 32 18.64 -8.25 18.00
CA PRO A 32 18.74 -9.18 16.88
C PRO A 32 17.46 -10.01 16.66
N ALA A 33 16.69 -10.27 17.71
CA ALA A 33 15.43 -11.01 17.63
C ALA A 33 14.39 -10.37 16.69
N TYR A 34 14.43 -9.05 16.49
CA TYR A 34 13.49 -8.33 15.60
C TYR A 34 13.99 -8.19 14.16
N THR A 35 15.19 -8.68 13.84
CA THR A 35 15.77 -8.50 12.50
C THR A 35 14.97 -9.26 11.43
N ALA A 36 14.35 -10.39 11.82
CA ALA A 36 13.48 -11.18 10.96
C ALA A 36 12.25 -10.40 10.46
N ASP A 37 11.70 -9.48 11.27
CA ASP A 37 10.55 -8.64 10.88
C ASP A 37 10.87 -7.66 9.75
N PHE A 38 12.15 -7.42 9.48
CA PHE A 38 12.61 -6.56 8.39
C PHE A 38 13.12 -7.35 7.19
N VAL A 39 12.98 -8.67 7.15
CA VAL A 39 13.37 -9.47 5.97
C VAL A 39 12.38 -9.22 4.83
N ARG A 40 12.90 -9.07 3.59
CA ARG A 40 12.03 -8.97 2.41
C ARG A 40 11.35 -10.31 2.15
N ARG A 41 10.08 -10.26 1.76
CA ARG A 41 9.35 -11.44 1.33
C ARG A 41 9.94 -12.00 0.04
N VAL A 42 9.96 -13.33 -0.05
CA VAL A 42 10.36 -14.04 -1.29
C VAL A 42 9.23 -14.04 -2.32
N ARG A 43 8.00 -14.30 -1.86
CA ARG A 43 6.81 -14.38 -2.71
C ARG A 43 6.08 -13.03 -2.79
N ARG A 44 5.52 -12.74 -3.98
CA ARG A 44 4.56 -11.65 -4.15
C ARG A 44 3.34 -11.87 -3.26
N GLY A 45 2.77 -10.80 -2.74
CA GLY A 45 1.52 -10.77 -1.98
C GLY A 45 0.53 -9.77 -2.58
N VAL A 46 -0.59 -9.57 -1.89
CA VAL A 46 -1.72 -8.73 -2.35
C VAL A 46 -1.26 -7.32 -2.72
N LEU A 47 -0.42 -6.69 -1.89
CA LEU A 47 0.08 -5.34 -2.11
C LEU A 47 1.07 -5.23 -3.29
N ASP A 48 1.65 -6.31 -3.81
CA ASP A 48 2.59 -6.24 -4.96
C ASP A 48 1.87 -5.92 -6.29
N GLY A 49 0.53 -5.94 -6.32
CA GLY A 49 -0.29 -5.54 -7.47
C GLY A 49 -0.50 -4.04 -7.61
N VAL A 50 -0.02 -3.23 -6.66
CA VAL A 50 -0.19 -1.77 -6.62
C VAL A 50 1.15 -1.04 -6.36
N PRO A 51 1.26 0.25 -6.68
CA PRO A 51 2.40 1.08 -6.30
C PRO A 51 2.76 0.98 -4.81
N TYR A 52 4.05 1.22 -4.48
CA TYR A 52 4.50 1.20 -3.10
C TYR A 52 3.93 2.40 -2.34
N ASP A 53 3.12 2.15 -1.32
CA ASP A 53 2.48 3.18 -0.52
C ASP A 53 3.08 3.27 0.88
N VAL A 54 3.84 4.35 1.13
CA VAL A 54 4.41 4.68 2.44
C VAL A 54 3.33 4.98 3.50
N GLY A 55 2.14 5.39 3.08
CA GLY A 55 0.98 5.66 3.92
C GLY A 55 0.03 4.48 4.10
N SER A 56 0.37 3.29 3.56
CA SER A 56 -0.38 2.06 3.80
C SER A 56 -0.55 1.81 5.30
N ILE A 57 -1.74 1.38 5.70
CA ILE A 57 -2.01 0.97 7.10
C ILE A 57 -1.12 -0.22 7.52
N MET A 58 -0.53 -0.92 6.55
CA MET A 58 0.35 -2.06 6.73
C MET A 58 1.82 -1.65 6.82
N HIS A 59 2.16 -0.36 6.69
CA HIS A 59 3.53 0.11 6.83
C HIS A 59 3.91 0.26 8.31
N TYR A 60 5.14 -0.11 8.68
CA TYR A 60 5.71 0.19 10.01
C TYR A 60 6.00 1.70 10.16
N SER A 61 5.98 2.16 11.42
CA SER A 61 6.40 3.52 11.75
C SER A 61 7.92 3.65 11.71
N VAL A 62 8.42 4.88 11.69
CA VAL A 62 9.86 5.15 11.65
C VAL A 62 10.65 4.65 12.87
N THR A 63 9.96 4.43 14.00
CA THR A 63 10.54 3.99 15.29
C THR A 63 10.22 2.53 15.64
N THR A 64 9.59 1.76 14.75
CA THR A 64 9.20 0.37 15.06
C THR A 64 10.44 -0.46 15.40
N PHE A 65 10.44 -1.10 16.58
CA PHE A 65 11.57 -1.85 17.16
C PHE A 65 12.87 -1.05 17.37
N ALA A 66 12.80 0.28 17.47
CA ALA A 66 13.96 1.12 17.74
C ALA A 66 14.58 0.87 19.12
N ARG A 67 15.91 0.99 19.20
CA ARG A 67 16.70 0.89 20.44
C ARG A 67 16.45 2.03 21.44
N SER A 68 15.93 3.15 20.97
CA SER A 68 15.51 4.28 21.81
C SER A 68 14.44 5.11 21.09
N PRO A 69 13.66 5.94 21.82
CA PRO A 69 12.63 6.79 21.22
C PRO A 69 13.14 7.77 20.16
N SER A 70 14.41 8.16 20.23
CA SER A 70 15.06 9.08 19.27
C SER A 70 15.77 8.36 18.11
N SER A 71 15.73 7.02 18.07
CA SER A 71 16.33 6.24 16.98
C SER A 71 15.29 5.88 15.93
N PHE A 72 15.65 6.05 14.66
CA PHE A 72 14.83 5.61 13.53
C PHE A 72 15.35 4.30 12.96
N THR A 73 14.47 3.31 12.82
CA THR A 73 14.78 1.99 12.21
C THR A 73 14.43 1.97 10.74
N LEU A 74 13.41 2.72 10.32
CA LEU A 74 12.92 2.74 8.94
C LEU A 74 12.62 4.18 8.54
N LEU A 75 13.23 4.68 7.48
CA LEU A 75 13.03 6.05 7.02
C LEU A 75 12.55 6.05 5.58
N PRO A 76 11.58 6.88 5.18
CA PRO A 76 11.33 7.09 3.77
C PRO A 76 12.54 7.77 3.12
N ARG A 77 12.76 7.50 1.83
CA ARG A 77 13.78 8.22 1.05
C ARG A 77 13.41 9.68 0.85
N ASP A 78 12.12 9.94 0.68
CA ASP A 78 11.59 11.30 0.69
C ASP A 78 11.10 11.65 2.11
N SER A 79 11.84 12.56 2.74
CA SER A 79 11.64 12.96 4.13
C SER A 79 10.26 13.56 4.42
N ILE A 80 9.55 14.09 3.41
CA ILE A 80 8.21 14.67 3.61
C ILE A 80 7.21 13.61 4.11
N TYR A 81 7.46 12.33 3.82
CA TYR A 81 6.59 11.23 4.22
C TYR A 81 6.94 10.63 5.59
N ALA A 82 7.90 11.18 6.33
CA ALA A 82 8.34 10.61 7.60
C ALA A 82 7.20 10.48 8.62
N GLN A 83 6.27 11.44 8.61
CA GLN A 83 5.09 11.44 9.48
C GLN A 83 3.93 10.58 8.93
N THR A 84 4.00 10.15 7.67
CA THR A 84 2.98 9.30 7.03
C THR A 84 3.20 7.83 7.40
N LEU A 85 4.46 7.41 7.55
CA LEU A 85 4.80 6.03 7.90
C LEU A 85 4.20 5.62 9.25
N GLY A 86 3.56 4.46 9.26
CA GLY A 86 3.02 3.91 10.50
C GLY A 86 1.67 4.47 10.91
N GLN A 87 0.99 5.26 10.06
CA GLN A 87 -0.37 5.70 10.32
C GLN A 87 -1.30 4.48 10.57
N ARG A 88 -2.26 4.64 11.48
CA ARG A 88 -3.23 3.59 11.87
C ARG A 88 -4.69 4.06 11.79
N SER A 89 -4.92 5.21 11.18
CA SER A 89 -6.22 5.88 11.18
C SER A 89 -7.20 5.31 10.15
N ARG A 90 -6.70 4.96 8.95
CA ARG A 90 -7.54 4.49 7.84
C ARG A 90 -6.76 3.63 6.86
N LEU A 91 -7.49 2.88 6.03
CA LEU A 91 -6.91 2.25 4.84
C LEU A 91 -6.48 3.35 3.85
N SER A 92 -5.32 3.17 3.24
CA SER A 92 -4.91 4.01 2.11
C SER A 92 -5.67 3.63 0.84
N PHE A 93 -5.65 4.51 -0.16
CA PHE A 93 -6.19 4.22 -1.48
C PHE A 93 -5.63 2.91 -2.06
N TYR A 94 -4.31 2.69 -1.94
CA TYR A 94 -3.68 1.50 -2.47
C TYR A 94 -3.93 0.23 -1.63
N ASP A 95 -4.21 0.35 -0.32
CA ASP A 95 -4.67 -0.80 0.47
C ASP A 95 -6.02 -1.32 -0.08
N VAL A 96 -6.98 -0.41 -0.31
CA VAL A 96 -8.30 -0.77 -0.84
C VAL A 96 -8.19 -1.28 -2.28
N HIS A 97 -7.40 -0.61 -3.12
CA HIS A 97 -7.16 -1.04 -4.49
C HIS A 97 -6.58 -2.46 -4.57
N ALA A 98 -5.58 -2.77 -3.74
CA ALA A 98 -4.96 -4.09 -3.72
C ALA A 98 -5.95 -5.19 -3.30
N ILE A 99 -6.79 -4.91 -2.30
CA ILE A 99 -7.85 -5.84 -1.86
C ILE A 99 -8.87 -6.07 -2.99
N ASN A 100 -9.35 -5.00 -3.62
CA ASN A 100 -10.34 -5.12 -4.70
C ASN A 100 -9.76 -5.86 -5.91
N ASN A 101 -8.49 -5.64 -6.25
CA ASN A 101 -7.82 -6.38 -7.33
C ASN A 101 -7.67 -7.87 -7.01
N ALA A 102 -7.48 -8.22 -5.73
CA ALA A 102 -7.31 -9.62 -5.32
C ALA A 102 -8.64 -10.38 -5.21
N TYR A 103 -9.73 -9.71 -4.83
CA TYR A 103 -10.98 -10.39 -4.44
C TYR A 103 -12.24 -9.97 -5.22
N CYS A 104 -12.21 -8.85 -5.95
CA CYS A 104 -13.38 -8.27 -6.60
C CYS A 104 -13.17 -7.98 -8.10
N ARG A 105 -12.09 -8.50 -8.69
CA ARG A 105 -11.70 -8.19 -10.08
C ARG A 105 -12.79 -8.52 -11.10
N ASP A 106 -13.52 -9.60 -10.87
CA ASP A 106 -14.49 -10.14 -11.83
C ASP A 106 -15.92 -9.64 -11.58
N SER A 107 -16.14 -8.79 -10.56
CA SER A 107 -17.47 -8.28 -10.21
C SER A 107 -18.10 -7.40 -11.30
N CYS A 108 -17.29 -6.77 -12.15
CA CYS A 108 -17.72 -5.84 -13.21
C CYS A 108 -17.18 -6.22 -14.59
N SER A 109 -17.34 -7.48 -15.00
CA SER A 109 -16.75 -8.06 -16.22
C SER A 109 -17.19 -7.44 -17.56
N SER A 110 -18.34 -6.74 -17.60
CA SER A 110 -18.96 -6.24 -18.85
C SER A 110 -18.81 -4.73 -19.10
N THR A 111 -18.13 -3.98 -18.22
CA THR A 111 -18.04 -2.52 -18.32
C THR A 111 -16.61 -2.02 -18.06
N LEU A 112 -15.65 -2.44 -18.89
CA LEU A 112 -14.29 -1.91 -18.81
C LEU A 112 -14.26 -0.47 -19.34
N SER A 113 -14.59 0.46 -18.45
CA SER A 113 -14.28 1.86 -18.62
C SER A 113 -12.92 2.13 -17.96
N GLU A 114 -11.99 2.69 -18.72
CA GLU A 114 -10.69 3.07 -18.16
C GLU A 114 -10.89 4.24 -17.20
N CYS A 115 -10.64 4.00 -15.91
CA CYS A 115 -10.64 5.05 -14.91
C CYS A 115 -9.41 5.94 -15.10
N GLN A 116 -9.62 7.25 -15.16
CA GLN A 116 -8.54 8.21 -15.33
C GLN A 116 -7.79 8.50 -14.02
N ASN A 117 -6.64 9.18 -14.13
CA ASN A 117 -5.84 9.68 -13.00
C ASN A 117 -5.40 8.60 -11.98
N GLY A 118 -5.16 7.38 -12.45
CA GLY A 118 -4.77 6.26 -11.59
C GLY A 118 -5.91 5.72 -10.71
N GLY A 119 -7.16 6.09 -11.01
CA GLY A 119 -8.34 5.44 -10.44
C GLY A 119 -8.52 4.01 -10.93
N TYR A 120 -9.41 3.28 -10.28
CA TYR A 120 -9.78 1.92 -10.68
C TYR A 120 -11.30 1.70 -10.55
N PRO A 121 -11.88 0.74 -11.28
CA PRO A 121 -13.32 0.51 -11.26
C PRO A 121 -13.83 0.17 -9.86
N HIS A 122 -15.00 0.69 -9.51
CA HIS A 122 -15.64 0.34 -8.26
C HIS A 122 -16.17 -1.10 -8.33
N PRO A 123 -15.92 -1.94 -7.32
CA PRO A 123 -16.25 -3.37 -7.37
C PRO A 123 -17.75 -3.65 -7.49
N ASP A 124 -18.60 -2.80 -6.88
CA ASP A 124 -20.06 -3.00 -6.86
C ASP A 124 -20.85 -2.04 -7.78
N ARG A 125 -20.16 -1.06 -8.38
CA ARG A 125 -20.79 0.02 -9.16
C ARG A 125 -20.00 0.16 -10.46
N CYS A 126 -20.34 -0.68 -11.43
CA CYS A 126 -19.58 -0.86 -12.67
C CYS A 126 -19.55 0.38 -13.58
N ASP A 127 -20.36 1.38 -13.27
CA ASP A 127 -20.42 2.70 -13.88
C ASP A 127 -19.74 3.79 -13.02
N SER A 128 -18.95 3.41 -12.01
CA SER A 128 -18.27 4.30 -11.06
C SER A 128 -16.78 3.96 -10.89
N CYS A 129 -15.92 4.97 -10.75
CA CYS A 129 -14.50 4.79 -10.41
C CYS A 129 -14.21 5.18 -8.96
N ILE A 130 -13.26 4.47 -8.34
CA ILE A 130 -12.61 4.89 -7.09
C ILE A 130 -11.32 5.62 -7.48
N CYS A 131 -11.18 6.86 -7.01
CA CYS A 131 -10.09 7.75 -7.40
C CYS A 131 -9.21 8.12 -6.18
N PRO A 132 -7.91 8.36 -6.37
CA PRO A 132 -7.04 8.86 -5.31
C PRO A 132 -7.54 10.18 -4.73
N ASP A 133 -7.25 10.43 -3.45
CA ASP A 133 -7.60 11.70 -2.78
C ASP A 133 -7.06 12.90 -3.59
N GLY A 134 -7.88 13.94 -3.75
CA GLY A 134 -7.53 15.15 -4.50
C GLY A 134 -7.67 15.05 -6.03
N THR A 135 -8.09 13.90 -6.56
CA THR A 135 -8.49 13.78 -7.97
C THR A 135 -10.02 13.82 -8.10
N ASN A 136 -10.52 14.48 -9.14
CA ASN A 136 -11.96 14.65 -9.30
C ASN A 136 -12.60 13.31 -9.71
N ARG A 137 -13.69 12.94 -9.03
CA ARG A 137 -14.55 11.83 -9.46
C ARG A 137 -15.12 12.19 -10.83
N SER A 138 -15.22 11.22 -11.73
CA SER A 138 -16.01 11.28 -12.98
C SER A 138 -15.28 11.81 -14.22
N ILE A 139 -14.31 11.07 -14.75
CA ILE A 139 -14.11 11.09 -16.21
C ILE A 139 -13.77 9.68 -16.69
N TYR A 140 -14.70 9.10 -17.46
CA TYR A 140 -14.50 7.87 -18.22
C TYR A 140 -14.02 8.21 -19.61
N THR A 141 -13.29 7.28 -20.23
CA THR A 141 -13.30 7.10 -21.68
C THR A 141 -14.16 5.87 -21.97
N ARG A 142 -15.33 6.06 -22.61
CA ARG A 142 -16.06 4.92 -23.20
C ARG A 142 -15.17 4.37 -24.32
N VAL A 143 -14.65 3.17 -24.15
CA VAL A 143 -14.04 2.43 -25.25
C VAL A 143 -15.20 1.96 -26.13
N GLN A 144 -15.52 2.73 -27.17
CA GLN A 144 -16.37 2.26 -28.26
C GLN A 144 -15.54 1.26 -29.06
N TYR A 145 -15.87 -0.03 -28.96
CA TYR A 145 -15.41 -0.99 -29.96
C TYR A 145 -16.17 -0.73 -31.27
N PRO A 146 -15.51 -0.82 -32.44
CA PRO A 146 -16.15 -0.66 -33.75
C PRO A 146 -17.19 -1.74 -34.03
#